data_AF-A0A060QFD9-F1
#
_entry.id   AF-A0A060QFD9-F1
#
_cell.length_a   1.000
_cell.length_b   1.000
_cell.length_c   1.000
_cell.angle_alpha   90.00
_cell.angle_beta   90.00
_cell.angle_gamma   90.00
#
_symmetry.space_group_name_H-M   'P 1'
#
loop_
_entity.id
_entity.type
_entity.pdbx_description
1 polymer ?
#
loop_
_entity_poly.entity_id
_entity_poly.type
_entity_poly.pdbx_seq_one_letter_code
_entity_poly.pdbx_strand_id
1 'polypeptide(L)'
;MTAYKFRIDTGYAGTLSREPAPGDITPESLDPAANWSAYGFGLPVKYNGSGQITPLTGGETASQIAGLLVRSYPGRAVTNTGRTAYPQINGGAQDTARRGFMSVVLNGAGTPVKGSPVYVRVANPGTGEFIGGFEATVDATAGNQIELPNARFEGPAGSDGITEISFNLQ
;
A
#
# COMPACT_ATOMS: atom_id res chain seq x y z
N MET A 1 -25.17 -11.11 13.18
CA MET A 1 -24.40 -11.90 12.19
C MET A 1 -24.73 -11.33 10.81
N THR A 2 -23.78 -10.64 10.18
CA THR A 2 -24.02 -10.02 8.86
C THR A 2 -23.77 -11.07 7.79
N ALA A 3 -24.79 -11.43 7.03
CA ALA A 3 -24.65 -12.34 5.90
C ALA A 3 -24.05 -11.59 4.70
N TYR A 4 -22.89 -12.05 4.20
CA TYR A 4 -22.27 -11.52 2.99
C TYR A 4 -23.04 -12.01 1.77
N LYS A 5 -23.82 -11.13 1.14
CA LYS A 5 -24.72 -11.49 0.04
C LYS A 5 -24.02 -11.68 -1.32
N PHE A 6 -22.83 -11.09 -1.51
CA PHE A 6 -22.20 -11.02 -2.83
C PHE A 6 -20.66 -11.19 -2.85
N ARG A 7 -19.94 -10.93 -1.74
CA ARG A 7 -18.47 -11.10 -1.64
C ARG A 7 -18.02 -11.20 -0.18
N ILE A 8 -17.00 -12.02 0.11
CA ILE A 8 -16.31 -12.06 1.41
C ILE A 8 -15.35 -10.86 1.55
N ASP A 9 -15.15 -10.36 2.77
CA ASP A 9 -14.22 -9.25 3.02
C ASP A 9 -12.81 -9.59 2.49
N THR A 10 -12.12 -8.59 1.95
CA THR A 10 -10.83 -8.79 1.23
C THR A 10 -9.65 -8.88 2.22
N GLY A 11 -9.93 -9.02 3.52
CA GLY A 11 -8.94 -9.14 4.57
C GLY A 11 -8.41 -7.78 5.04
N TYR A 12 -7.12 -7.73 5.38
CA TYR A 12 -6.48 -6.52 5.90
C TYR A 12 -5.45 -5.96 4.92
N ALA A 13 -5.29 -4.64 4.91
CA ALA A 13 -4.26 -3.97 4.13
C ALA A 13 -2.85 -4.50 4.46
N GLY A 14 -2.04 -4.68 3.42
CA GLY A 14 -0.69 -5.23 3.45
C GLY A 14 -0.61 -6.76 3.50
N THR A 15 -1.75 -7.44 3.45
CA THR A 15 -1.78 -8.90 3.32
C THR A 15 -1.51 -9.28 1.87
N LEU A 16 -0.58 -10.21 1.64
CA LEU A 16 -0.39 -10.82 0.34
C LEU A 16 -1.50 -11.84 0.11
N SER A 17 -2.23 -11.69 -1.00
CA SER A 17 -3.37 -12.54 -1.31
C SER A 17 -2.99 -13.84 -2.03
N ARG A 18 -1.75 -13.92 -2.52
CA ARG A 18 -1.18 -15.11 -3.15
C ARG A 18 0.20 -15.39 -2.56
N GLU A 19 0.59 -16.65 -2.62
CA GLU A 19 1.89 -17.09 -2.12
C GLU A 19 3.03 -16.38 -2.88
N PRO A 20 3.96 -15.73 -2.17
CA PRO A 20 5.12 -15.09 -2.77
C PRO A 20 6.12 -16.15 -3.23
N ALA A 21 6.79 -15.92 -4.36
CA ALA A 21 7.97 -16.69 -4.73
C ALA A 21 9.20 -16.22 -3.93
N PRO A 22 10.26 -17.04 -3.84
CA PRO A 22 11.52 -16.61 -3.24
C PRO A 22 12.05 -15.33 -3.90
N GLY A 23 12.32 -14.31 -3.09
CA GLY A 23 12.80 -13.00 -3.56
C GLY A 23 11.72 -11.96 -3.87
N ASP A 24 10.43 -12.34 -3.86
CA ASP A 24 9.32 -11.39 -4.01
C ASP A 24 9.17 -10.48 -2.79
N ILE A 25 9.61 -10.94 -1.63
CA ILE A 25 9.63 -10.21 -0.37
C ILE A 25 11.06 -10.12 0.11
N THR A 26 11.47 -8.92 0.51
CA THR A 26 12.76 -8.67 1.12
C THR A 26 12.58 -8.02 2.49
N PRO A 27 13.31 -8.47 3.54
CA PRO A 27 13.34 -7.79 4.81
C PRO A 27 14.18 -6.50 4.68
N GLU A 28 13.59 -5.36 5.03
CA GLU A 28 14.22 -4.04 4.91
C GLU A 28 14.30 -3.35 6.28
N SER A 29 15.36 -2.59 6.53
CA SER A 29 15.45 -1.78 7.75
C SER A 29 14.49 -0.61 7.68
N LEU A 30 13.68 -0.42 8.73
CA LEU A 30 12.86 0.78 8.89
C LEU A 30 13.73 2.00 9.22
N ASP A 31 13.33 3.17 8.73
CA ASP A 31 13.84 4.47 9.17
C ASP A 31 13.26 4.81 10.55
N PRO A 32 14.09 4.83 11.62
CA PRO A 32 13.61 5.09 12.97
C PRO A 32 13.26 6.56 13.23
N ALA A 33 13.73 7.49 12.38
CA ALA A 33 13.45 8.90 12.51
C ALA A 33 12.15 9.32 11.81
N ALA A 34 11.60 8.45 10.96
CA ALA A 34 10.37 8.73 10.22
C ALA A 34 9.11 8.58 11.10
N ASN A 35 8.07 9.35 10.75
CA ASN A 35 6.78 9.24 11.41
C ASN A 35 5.91 8.16 10.76
N TRP A 36 5.87 6.98 11.37
CA TRP A 36 5.05 5.85 10.91
C TRP A 36 3.61 5.85 11.45
N SER A 37 3.27 6.75 12.39
CA SER A 37 2.01 6.69 13.14
C SER A 37 0.73 6.74 12.29
N ALA A 38 0.83 7.29 11.08
CA ALA A 38 -0.25 7.39 10.10
C ALA A 38 0.03 6.64 8.79
N TYR A 39 1.08 5.79 8.78
CA TYR A 39 1.56 5.09 7.60
C TYR A 39 1.40 3.58 7.73
N GLY A 40 0.24 3.08 7.30
CA GLY A 40 -0.15 1.70 7.51
C GLY A 40 0.49 0.69 6.56
N PHE A 41 0.28 -0.59 6.86
CA PHE A 41 0.61 -1.69 5.95
C PHE A 41 -0.12 -1.59 4.61
N GLY A 42 0.50 -2.16 3.58
CA GLY A 42 0.00 -2.16 2.21
C GLY A 42 0.39 -0.91 1.42
N LEU A 43 0.92 0.12 2.07
CA LEU A 43 1.34 1.36 1.42
C LEU A 43 2.74 1.23 0.79
N PRO A 44 3.03 2.02 -0.26
CA PRO A 44 4.36 2.04 -0.88
C PRO A 44 5.42 2.57 0.10
N VAL A 45 6.68 2.21 -0.08
CA VAL A 45 7.79 2.80 0.68
C VAL A 45 8.89 3.21 -0.29
N LYS A 46 9.73 4.15 0.12
CA LYS A 46 10.94 4.56 -0.60
C LYS A 46 12.17 4.33 0.26
N TYR A 47 13.34 4.42 -0.34
CA TYR A 47 14.58 4.49 0.41
C TYR A 47 14.90 5.92 0.85
N ASN A 48 15.34 6.08 2.10
CA ASN A 48 16.02 7.28 2.55
C ASN A 48 17.49 7.29 2.09
N GLY A 49 18.22 8.36 2.37
CA GLY A 49 19.64 8.50 1.98
C GLY A 49 20.58 7.47 2.64
N SER A 50 20.13 6.77 3.68
CA SER A 50 20.87 5.73 4.40
C SER A 50 20.50 4.31 3.94
N GLY A 51 19.64 4.17 2.92
CA GLY A 51 19.18 2.87 2.42
C GLY A 51 18.14 2.18 3.30
N GLN A 52 17.50 2.89 4.21
CA GLN A 52 16.38 2.38 5.02
C GLN A 52 15.05 2.71 4.34
N ILE A 53 14.05 1.84 4.49
CA ILE A 53 12.71 2.13 4.01
C ILE A 53 12.06 3.20 4.88
N THR A 54 11.40 4.16 4.24
CA THR A 54 10.74 5.30 4.89
C THR A 54 9.39 5.58 4.20
N PRO A 55 8.39 6.12 4.92
CA PRO A 55 7.12 6.53 4.35
C PRO A 55 7.29 7.52 3.18
N LEU A 56 6.30 7.54 2.28
CA LEU A 56 6.17 8.65 1.35
C LEU A 56 5.80 9.93 2.11
N THR A 57 6.44 11.03 1.75
CA THR A 57 6.30 12.36 2.36
C THR A 57 5.69 13.39 1.40
N GLY A 58 5.54 13.03 0.12
CA GLY A 58 5.03 13.87 -0.94
C GLY A 58 6.12 14.30 -1.93
N GLY A 59 5.72 14.51 -3.18
CA GLY A 59 6.60 14.87 -4.31
C GLY A 59 7.38 13.70 -4.90
N GLU A 60 7.11 12.46 -4.48
CA GLU A 60 7.77 11.29 -5.04
C GLU A 60 7.43 11.05 -6.51
N THR A 61 8.39 10.47 -7.21
CA THR A 61 8.26 9.92 -8.55
C THR A 61 8.09 8.40 -8.49
N ALA A 62 7.52 7.80 -9.52
CA ALA A 62 7.32 6.36 -9.61
C ALA A 62 8.60 5.54 -9.39
N SER A 63 9.75 6.01 -9.87
CA SER A 63 11.03 5.33 -9.72
C SER A 63 11.59 5.34 -8.30
N GLN A 64 11.05 6.17 -7.40
CA GLN A 64 11.46 6.21 -6.00
C GLN A 64 10.73 5.18 -5.14
N ILE A 65 9.66 4.57 -5.64
CA ILE A 65 8.93 3.52 -4.93
C ILE A 65 9.80 2.26 -4.94
N ALA A 66 10.21 1.83 -3.75
CA ALA A 66 11.04 0.65 -3.54
C ALA A 66 10.19 -0.63 -3.48
N GLY A 67 8.98 -0.55 -2.92
CA GLY A 67 8.09 -1.70 -2.77
C GLY A 67 6.90 -1.36 -1.89
N LEU A 68 6.15 -2.38 -1.49
CA LEU A 68 4.96 -2.23 -0.64
C LEU A 68 5.19 -2.86 0.73
N LEU A 69 4.78 -2.16 1.78
CA LEU A 69 4.96 -2.61 3.16
C LEU A 69 4.07 -3.82 3.45
N VAL A 70 4.67 -4.96 3.78
CA VAL A 70 3.92 -6.21 4.02
C VAL A 70 3.51 -6.31 5.47
N ARG A 71 2.31 -6.82 5.72
CA ARG A 71 1.87 -7.27 7.03
C ARG A 71 2.22 -8.75 7.18
N SER A 72 3.37 -9.04 7.76
CA SER A 72 3.85 -10.42 7.92
C SER A 72 3.31 -11.10 9.17
N TYR A 73 3.26 -12.43 9.12
CA TYR A 73 2.99 -13.28 10.28
C TYR A 73 4.19 -14.23 10.51
N PRO A 74 4.69 -14.37 11.75
CA PRO A 74 4.34 -13.57 12.92
C PRO A 74 4.88 -12.13 12.80
N GLY A 75 4.07 -11.14 13.16
CA GLY A 75 4.43 -9.72 13.06
C GLY A 75 4.17 -8.95 14.35
N ARG A 76 4.85 -7.81 14.52
CA ARG A 76 4.61 -6.86 15.61
C ARG A 76 4.16 -5.52 15.01
N ALA A 77 2.90 -5.17 15.27
CA ALA A 77 2.33 -3.90 14.85
C ALA A 77 1.91 -3.07 16.07
N VAL A 78 1.94 -1.74 15.94
CA VAL A 78 1.47 -0.84 17.00
C VAL A 78 -0.05 -0.86 17.11
N THR A 79 -0.75 -1.04 15.98
CA THR A 79 -2.18 -1.36 15.92
C THR A 79 -2.44 -2.27 14.71
N ASN A 80 -3.60 -2.93 14.70
CA ASN A 80 -3.95 -3.94 13.72
C ASN A 80 -4.91 -3.44 12.64
N THR A 81 -5.51 -2.26 12.78
CA THR A 81 -6.57 -1.78 11.88
C THR A 81 -6.27 -0.43 11.25
N GLY A 82 -6.73 -0.25 10.01
CA GLY A 82 -6.67 1.02 9.29
C GLY A 82 -5.26 1.53 9.00
N ARG A 83 -5.17 2.83 8.70
CA ARG A 83 -3.93 3.53 8.32
C ARG A 83 -2.95 3.71 9.46
N THR A 84 -3.41 3.52 10.69
CA THR A 84 -2.54 3.55 11.87
C THR A 84 -1.88 2.20 12.12
N ALA A 85 -2.23 1.15 11.38
CA ALA A 85 -1.60 -0.17 11.53
C ALA A 85 -0.23 -0.20 10.86
N TYR A 86 0.82 0.12 11.62
CA TYR A 86 2.20 0.17 11.14
C TYR A 86 3.14 -0.75 11.96
N PRO A 87 4.33 -1.11 11.41
CA PRO A 87 5.31 -1.95 12.09
C PRO A 87 5.83 -1.35 13.38
N GLN A 88 6.25 -2.19 14.33
CA GLN A 88 7.02 -1.72 15.47
C GLN A 88 8.41 -1.24 15.00
N ILE A 89 8.64 0.08 15.03
CA ILE A 89 9.85 0.73 14.50
C ILE A 89 11.15 0.18 15.10
N ASN A 90 11.15 -0.12 16.41
CA ASN A 90 12.31 -0.70 17.12
C ASN A 90 12.34 -2.24 17.07
N GLY A 91 11.51 -2.85 16.21
CA GLY A 91 11.38 -4.31 16.06
C GLY A 91 12.40 -4.96 15.14
N GLY A 92 13.21 -4.17 14.42
CA GLY A 92 14.18 -4.66 13.43
C GLY A 92 13.72 -4.45 11.99
N ALA A 93 14.06 -5.39 11.11
CA ALA A 93 13.66 -5.34 9.70
C ALA A 93 12.16 -5.63 9.53
N GLN A 94 11.56 -5.04 8.50
CA GLN A 94 10.18 -5.26 8.09
C GLN A 94 10.13 -5.76 6.65
N ASP A 95 9.27 -6.73 6.42
CA ASP A 95 9.07 -7.29 5.09
C ASP A 95 8.46 -6.26 4.12
N THR A 96 9.08 -6.16 2.96
CA THR A 96 8.67 -5.30 1.86
C THR A 96 8.54 -6.14 0.60
N ALA A 97 7.36 -6.12 -0.02
CA ALA A 97 7.11 -6.85 -1.25
C ALA A 97 7.56 -6.02 -2.46
N ARG A 98 8.33 -6.66 -3.34
CA ARG A 98 8.82 -6.10 -4.60
C ARG A 98 7.90 -6.41 -5.76
N ARG A 99 7.10 -7.47 -5.66
CA ARG A 99 6.08 -7.86 -6.62
C ARG A 99 5.03 -8.74 -5.97
N GLY A 100 3.92 -8.97 -6.68
CA GLY A 100 2.90 -9.92 -6.27
C GLY A 100 1.49 -9.33 -6.28
N PHE A 101 0.65 -9.88 -5.42
CA PHE A 101 -0.73 -9.45 -5.22
C PHE A 101 -0.96 -9.08 -3.77
N MET A 102 -1.53 -7.90 -3.55
CA MET A 102 -1.67 -7.34 -2.21
C MET A 102 -3.03 -6.71 -2.02
N SER A 103 -3.61 -6.95 -0.84
CA SER A 103 -4.79 -6.23 -0.36
C SER A 103 -4.39 -4.85 0.13
N VAL A 104 -5.02 -3.81 -0.39
CA VAL A 104 -4.70 -2.41 -0.13
C VAL A 104 -5.97 -1.60 0.15
N VAL A 105 -5.82 -0.51 0.89
CA VAL A 105 -6.92 0.44 1.10
C VAL A 105 -7.12 1.25 -0.17
N LEU A 106 -8.36 1.27 -0.67
CA LEU A 106 -8.76 2.19 -1.72
C LEU A 106 -8.85 3.60 -1.15
N ASN A 107 -8.17 4.53 -1.80
CA ASN A 107 -8.10 5.93 -1.45
C ASN A 107 -9.02 6.75 -2.37
N GLY A 108 -9.65 7.80 -1.85
CA GLY A 108 -10.60 8.63 -2.59
C GLY A 108 -11.91 7.91 -2.96
N ALA A 109 -12.66 8.50 -3.90
CA ALA A 109 -14.02 8.05 -4.27
C ALA A 109 -14.10 7.20 -5.56
N GLY A 110 -12.96 6.90 -6.20
CA GLY A 110 -12.92 6.14 -7.44
C GLY A 110 -13.41 4.70 -7.25
N THR A 111 -13.99 4.08 -8.28
CA THR A 111 -14.35 2.65 -8.26
C THR A 111 -13.39 1.87 -9.16
N PRO A 112 -12.47 1.06 -8.59
CA PRO A 112 -11.51 0.33 -9.40
C PRO A 112 -12.18 -0.71 -10.29
N VAL A 113 -11.65 -0.85 -11.51
CA VAL A 113 -12.05 -1.86 -12.48
C VAL A 113 -10.88 -2.81 -12.67
N LYS A 114 -11.14 -4.10 -12.84
CA LYS A 114 -10.07 -5.08 -13.06
C LYS A 114 -9.23 -4.69 -14.29
N GLY A 115 -7.92 -4.63 -14.12
CA GLY A 115 -6.97 -4.22 -15.14
C GLY A 115 -6.77 -2.71 -15.27
N SER A 116 -7.49 -1.88 -14.51
CA SER A 116 -7.28 -0.43 -14.51
C SER A 116 -5.97 -0.06 -13.83
N PRO A 117 -5.32 1.04 -14.25
CA PRO A 117 -4.08 1.52 -13.63
C PRO A 117 -4.29 1.87 -12.15
N VAL A 118 -3.19 1.84 -11.41
CA VAL A 118 -3.12 2.21 -9.99
C VAL A 118 -2.35 3.51 -9.85
N TYR A 119 -2.98 4.53 -9.26
CA TYR A 119 -2.32 5.80 -8.97
C TYR A 119 -1.96 5.90 -7.49
N VAL A 120 -0.83 6.55 -7.18
CA VAL A 120 -0.38 6.83 -5.81
C VAL A 120 -0.43 8.34 -5.59
N ARG A 121 -1.11 8.76 -4.53
CA ARG A 121 -1.18 10.17 -4.12
C ARG A 121 0.18 10.63 -3.59
N VAL A 122 0.72 11.70 -4.15
CA VAL A 122 2.02 12.30 -3.78
C VAL A 122 1.95 13.80 -3.49
N ALA A 123 0.81 14.46 -3.70
CA ALA A 123 0.62 15.84 -3.24
C ALA A 123 -0.86 16.13 -2.97
N ASN A 124 -1.11 17.23 -2.24
CA ASN A 124 -2.44 17.80 -2.00
C ASN A 124 -3.49 16.77 -1.52
N PRO A 125 -3.26 16.08 -0.39
CA PRO A 125 -4.23 15.14 0.15
C PRO A 125 -5.54 15.86 0.54
N GLY A 126 -6.68 15.35 0.06
CA GLY A 126 -8.02 15.81 0.43
C GLY A 126 -8.74 14.93 1.45
N THR A 127 -10.07 15.03 1.50
CA THR A 127 -10.90 14.21 2.38
C THR A 127 -10.93 12.76 1.92
N GLY A 128 -10.48 11.84 2.78
CA GLY A 128 -10.38 10.43 2.42
C GLY A 128 -9.22 10.12 1.47
N GLU A 129 -8.34 11.11 1.25
CA GLU A 129 -7.12 10.99 0.46
C GLU A 129 -5.89 11.22 1.35
N PHE A 130 -4.80 10.51 1.10
CA PHE A 130 -3.56 10.69 1.85
C PHE A 130 -2.35 10.29 1.03
N ILE A 131 -1.18 10.87 1.37
CA ILE A 131 0.09 10.54 0.71
C ILE A 131 0.39 9.04 0.82
N GLY A 132 0.70 8.42 -0.32
CA GLY A 132 0.90 6.98 -0.45
C GLY A 132 -0.39 6.17 -0.66
N GLY A 133 -1.58 6.78 -0.58
CA GLY A 133 -2.85 6.11 -0.84
C GLY A 133 -3.03 5.73 -2.31
N PHE A 134 -3.67 4.59 -2.57
CA PHE A 134 -3.92 4.08 -3.92
C PHE A 134 -5.27 4.50 -4.46
N GLU A 135 -5.27 5.03 -5.67
CA GLU A 135 -6.45 5.63 -6.28
C GLU A 135 -6.75 5.00 -7.64
N ALA A 136 -8.04 4.80 -7.88
CA ALA A 136 -8.55 4.18 -9.11
C ALA A 136 -8.74 5.17 -10.26
N THR A 137 -8.80 6.46 -9.94
CA THR A 137 -9.09 7.53 -10.89
C THR A 137 -7.96 8.53 -10.90
N VAL A 138 -7.57 8.94 -12.10
CA VAL A 138 -6.59 10.02 -12.28
C VAL A 138 -7.13 11.32 -11.70
N ASP A 139 -6.34 12.00 -10.88
CA ASP A 139 -6.66 13.33 -10.38
C ASP A 139 -6.67 14.34 -11.53
N ALA A 140 -7.63 15.26 -11.52
CA ALA A 140 -7.72 16.30 -12.56
C ALA A 140 -6.53 17.27 -12.54
N THR A 141 -5.81 17.37 -11.43
CA THR A 141 -4.64 18.23 -11.26
C THR A 141 -3.37 17.40 -11.41
N ALA A 142 -2.61 17.69 -12.47
CA ALA A 142 -1.32 17.06 -12.70
C ALA A 142 -0.36 17.27 -11.51
N GLY A 143 0.40 16.23 -11.17
CA GLY A 143 1.38 16.26 -10.07
C GLY A 143 0.83 15.89 -8.69
N ASN A 144 -0.49 15.78 -8.53
CA ASN A 144 -1.08 15.26 -7.29
C ASN A 144 -0.86 13.77 -7.11
N GLN A 145 -0.75 13.04 -8.21
CA GLN A 145 -0.59 11.59 -8.24
C GLN A 145 0.53 11.22 -9.21
N ILE A 146 1.05 10.01 -9.00
CA ILE A 146 1.89 9.30 -9.95
C ILE A 146 1.21 7.98 -10.30
N GLU A 147 1.33 7.53 -11.55
CA GLU A 147 0.96 6.18 -11.91
C GLU A 147 2.02 5.21 -11.37
N LEU A 148 1.59 4.16 -10.67
CA LEU A 148 2.47 3.09 -10.24
C LEU A 148 2.71 2.15 -11.43
N PRO A 149 3.92 2.09 -12.00
CA PRO A 149 4.19 1.28 -13.17
C PRO A 149 3.97 -0.20 -12.88
N ASN A 150 3.54 -0.95 -13.89
CA ASN A 150 3.30 -2.38 -13.83
C ASN A 150 2.34 -2.81 -12.72
N ALA A 151 1.45 -1.90 -12.28
CA ALA A 151 0.43 -2.17 -11.29
C ALA A 151 -0.99 -2.01 -11.86
N ARG A 152 -1.90 -2.87 -11.40
CA ARG A 152 -3.31 -2.84 -11.81
C ARG A 152 -4.21 -3.27 -10.67
N PHE A 153 -5.43 -2.75 -10.65
CA PHE A 153 -6.46 -3.26 -9.76
C PHE A 153 -6.97 -4.63 -10.24
N GLU A 154 -7.30 -5.52 -9.30
CA GLU A 154 -7.83 -6.85 -9.59
C GLU A 154 -9.37 -6.93 -9.37
N GLY A 155 -9.99 -5.83 -8.94
CA GLY A 155 -11.45 -5.70 -8.81
C GLY A 155 -11.88 -4.46 -8.02
N PRO A 156 -13.19 -4.25 -7.83
CA PRO A 156 -13.71 -3.16 -7.00
C PRO A 156 -13.38 -3.40 -5.52
N ALA A 157 -13.37 -2.33 -4.72
CA ALA A 157 -13.26 -2.46 -3.27
C ALA A 157 -14.51 -3.07 -2.65
N GLY A 158 -14.32 -3.79 -1.53
CA GLY A 158 -15.43 -4.26 -0.69
C GLY A 158 -16.05 -3.12 0.14
N SER A 159 -17.07 -3.45 0.93
CA SER A 159 -17.65 -2.52 1.92
C SER A 159 -16.68 -2.12 3.03
N ASP A 160 -15.60 -2.88 3.17
CA ASP A 160 -14.44 -2.62 4.03
C ASP A 160 -13.49 -1.56 3.45
N GLY A 161 -13.70 -1.13 2.20
CA GLY A 161 -12.81 -0.20 1.49
C GLY A 161 -11.50 -0.84 1.04
N ILE A 162 -11.37 -2.17 1.12
CA ILE A 162 -10.18 -2.91 0.70
C ILE A 162 -10.38 -3.44 -0.71
N THR A 163 -9.35 -3.29 -1.54
CA THR A 163 -9.27 -3.90 -2.86
C THR A 163 -7.94 -4.63 -3.04
N GLU A 164 -7.82 -5.45 -4.08
CA GLU A 164 -6.59 -6.12 -4.45
C GLU A 164 -5.93 -5.39 -5.61
N ILE A 165 -4.60 -5.23 -5.53
CA ILE A 165 -3.76 -4.84 -6.65
C ILE A 165 -2.77 -5.96 -6.98
N SER A 166 -2.39 -6.04 -8.24
CA SER A 166 -1.17 -6.73 -8.65
C SER A 166 -0.13 -5.71 -9.08
N PHE A 167 1.15 -6.00 -8.82
CA PHE A 167 2.24 -5.08 -9.10
C PHE A 167 3.52 -5.82 -9.47
N ASN A 168 4.26 -5.27 -10.43
CA ASN A 168 5.53 -5.82 -10.95
C ASN A 168 5.41 -7.28 -11.42
N LEU A 169 4.29 -7.63 -12.07
CA LEU A 169 4.02 -8.98 -12.59
C LEU A 169 4.08 -9.11 -14.12
N GLN A 170 4.45 -8.05 -14.82
CA GLN A 170 4.58 -8.03 -16.28
C GLN A 170 5.98 -8.42 -16.73
#